data_AF-A0A9P1HPF4-F1
#
_entry.id   AF-A0A9P1HPF4-F1
#
_cell.length_a   1.000
_cell.length_b   1.000
_cell.length_c   1.000
_cell.angle_alpha   90.00
_cell.angle_beta   90.00
_cell.angle_gamma   90.00
#
_symmetry.space_group_name_H-M   'P 1'
#
loop_
_entity.id
_entity.type
_entity.pdbx_description
1 polymer ?
#
loop_
_entity_poly.entity_id
_entity_poly.type
_entity_poly.pdbx_seq_one_letter_code
_entity_poly.pdbx_strand_id
1 'polypeptide(L)'
;MVQTIQISMMNEIIEVNLRENIINKSTIRSAFFLEDEAKVSLTFEIDGRKVFCQVNEINTAFELPDGWPNILFYARSDKLPSRVTTPIVQTLIERPISPYYQSCRI
;
A
#
# COMPACT_ATOMS: atom_id res chain seq x y z
N MET A 1 -18.80 -15.14 -8.77
CA MET A 1 -17.60 -15.03 -9.64
C MET A 1 -16.59 -14.16 -8.89
N VAL A 2 -15.30 -14.49 -8.94
CA VAL A 2 -14.26 -13.62 -8.33
C VAL A 2 -13.91 -12.55 -9.35
N GLN A 3 -13.88 -11.30 -8.92
CA GLN A 3 -13.51 -10.14 -9.74
C GLN A 3 -12.33 -9.43 -9.08
N THR A 4 -11.49 -8.77 -9.88
CA THR A 4 -10.25 -8.14 -9.42
C THR A 4 -10.40 -6.64 -9.40
N ILE A 5 -10.14 -6.00 -8.26
CA ILE A 5 -10.12 -4.54 -8.13
C ILE A 5 -8.68 -4.07 -8.24
N GLN A 6 -8.47 -2.95 -8.95
CA GLN A 6 -7.18 -2.29 -9.03
C GLN A 6 -7.18 -1.06 -8.11
N ILE A 7 -6.24 -1.02 -7.18
CA ILE A 7 -6.13 0.04 -6.18
C ILE A 7 -4.73 0.66 -6.28
N SER A 8 -4.69 1.97 -6.50
CA SER A 8 -3.48 2.76 -6.57
C SER A 8 -3.23 3.52 -5.27
N MET A 9 -2.01 3.47 -4.75
CA MET A 9 -1.56 4.26 -3.60
C MET A 9 -0.07 4.56 -3.73
N MET A 10 0.33 5.83 -3.58
CA MET A 10 1.75 6.26 -3.55
C MET A 10 2.64 5.66 -4.67
N ASN A 11 2.10 5.61 -5.90
CA ASN A 11 2.73 5.05 -7.12
C ASN A 11 2.80 3.53 -7.22
N GLU A 12 2.19 2.80 -6.28
CA GLU A 12 1.98 1.36 -6.39
C GLU A 12 0.55 1.06 -6.80
N ILE A 13 0.36 0.06 -7.65
CA ILE A 13 -0.95 -0.48 -8.01
C ILE A 13 -0.99 -1.92 -7.53
N ILE A 14 -2.01 -2.24 -6.73
CA ILE A 14 -2.24 -3.59 -6.22
C ILE A 14 -3.57 -4.10 -6.75
N GLU A 15 -3.57 -5.38 -7.10
CA GLU A 15 -4.74 -6.11 -7.53
C GLU A 15 -5.26 -6.98 -6.39
N VAL A 16 -6.54 -6.83 -6.06
CA VAL A 16 -7.18 -7.60 -4.98
C VAL A 16 -8.37 -8.36 -5.54
N ASN A 17 -8.43 -9.66 -5.24
CA ASN A 17 -9.55 -10.51 -5.63
C ASN A 17 -10.70 -10.37 -4.63
N LEU A 18 -11.87 -9.94 -5.10
CA LEU A 18 -13.08 -9.80 -4.31
C LEU A 18 -14.15 -10.77 -4.81
N ARG A 19 -14.95 -11.28 -3.87
CA ARG A 19 -16.13 -12.11 -4.15
C ARG A 19 -17.43 -11.31 -4.16
N GLU A 20 -17.41 -10.15 -3.54
CA GLU A 20 -18.53 -9.25 -3.31
C GLU A 20 -18.12 -7.83 -3.70
N ASN A 21 -19.10 -6.94 -3.86
CA ASN A 21 -18.88 -5.52 -4.17
C ASN A 21 -18.44 -4.72 -2.93
N ILE A 22 -17.72 -5.37 -2.00
CA ILE A 22 -17.33 -4.81 -0.72
C ILE A 22 -15.85 -5.11 -0.52
N ILE A 23 -15.09 -4.09 -0.11
CA ILE A 23 -13.69 -4.22 0.28
C ILE A 23 -13.46 -3.78 1.71
N ASN A 24 -12.89 -4.67 2.52
CA ASN A 24 -12.59 -4.37 3.91
C ASN A 24 -11.39 -3.43 4.02
N LYS A 25 -11.45 -2.48 4.97
CA LYS A 25 -10.32 -1.61 5.28
C LYS A 25 -9.08 -2.40 5.72
N SER A 26 -9.27 -3.49 6.44
CA SER A 26 -8.18 -4.40 6.83
C SER A 26 -7.48 -5.01 5.61
N THR A 27 -8.21 -5.39 4.57
CA THR A 27 -7.62 -5.90 3.32
C THR A 27 -6.73 -4.86 2.66
N ILE A 28 -7.18 -3.59 2.60
CA ILE A 28 -6.37 -2.50 2.04
C ILE A 28 -5.14 -2.24 2.91
N ARG A 29 -5.28 -2.23 4.24
CA ARG A 29 -4.14 -2.08 5.16
C ARG A 29 -3.11 -3.19 4.98
N SER A 30 -3.55 -4.44 4.90
CA SER A 30 -2.66 -5.58 4.68
C SER A 30 -2.00 -5.53 3.31
N ALA A 31 -2.72 -5.10 2.27
CA ALA A 31 -2.18 -4.98 0.92
C ALA A 31 -1.06 -3.93 0.84
N PHE A 32 -1.25 -2.77 1.48
CA PHE A 32 -0.29 -1.66 1.47
C PHE A 32 0.64 -1.62 2.70
N PHE A 33 0.69 -2.69 3.50
CA PHE A 33 1.49 -2.78 4.73
C PHE A 33 1.34 -1.54 5.65
N LEU A 34 0.10 -1.09 5.82
CA LEU A 34 -0.25 0.01 6.70
C LEU A 34 -0.39 -0.46 8.15
N GLU A 35 -0.15 0.44 9.09
CA GLU A 35 -0.42 0.21 10.51
C GLU A 35 -1.91 -0.05 10.75
N ASP A 36 -2.26 -0.82 11.79
CA ASP A 36 -3.64 -1.20 12.08
C ASP A 36 -4.53 0.03 12.37
N GLU A 37 -3.94 1.07 12.96
CA GLU A 37 -4.63 2.32 13.28
C GLU A 37 -4.74 3.30 12.10
N ALA A 38 -4.15 2.97 10.93
CA ALA A 38 -4.14 3.85 9.77
C ALA A 38 -5.56 4.10 9.24
N LYS A 39 -5.89 5.37 9.06
CA LYS A 39 -7.15 5.82 8.43
C LYS A 39 -6.99 5.75 6.93
N VAL A 40 -7.65 4.76 6.35
CA VAL A 40 -7.71 4.60 4.90
C VAL A 40 -8.97 5.27 4.37
N SER A 41 -8.84 5.97 3.25
CA SER A 41 -9.93 6.50 2.43
C SER A 41 -9.79 5.95 1.02
N LEU A 42 -10.91 5.51 0.43
CA LEU A 42 -10.94 4.99 -0.93
C LEU A 42 -11.74 5.94 -1.82
N THR A 43 -11.18 6.26 -2.97
CA THR A 43 -11.78 7.16 -3.97
C THR A 43 -11.68 6.55 -5.35
N PHE A 44 -12.57 6.92 -6.25
CA PHE A 44 -12.50 6.55 -7.66
C PHE A 44 -12.81 7.77 -8.53
N GLU A 45 -12.49 7.68 -9.81
CA GLU A 45 -12.82 8.71 -10.78
C GLU A 45 -13.97 8.25 -11.67
N ILE A 46 -14.98 9.09 -11.80
CA ILE A 46 -16.10 8.90 -12.72
C ILE A 46 -16.40 10.26 -13.38
N ASP A 47 -16.47 10.29 -14.70
CA ASP A 47 -16.70 11.52 -15.49
C ASP A 47 -15.76 12.68 -15.13
N GLY A 48 -14.48 12.39 -14.88
CA GLY A 48 -13.47 13.39 -14.49
C GLY A 48 -13.63 13.94 -13.07
N ARG A 49 -14.50 13.35 -12.25
CA ARG A 49 -14.74 13.74 -10.86
C ARG A 49 -14.25 12.65 -9.93
N LYS A 50 -13.54 13.07 -8.89
CA LYS A 50 -13.11 12.19 -7.81
C LYS A 50 -14.23 12.03 -6.79
N VAL A 51 -14.70 10.80 -6.64
CA VAL A 51 -15.80 10.42 -5.74
C VAL A 51 -15.26 9.53 -4.63
N PHE A 52 -15.76 9.73 -3.40
CA PHE A 52 -15.43 8.87 -2.27
C PHE A 52 -16.29 7.61 -2.29
N CYS A 53 -15.68 6.45 -2.01
CA CYS A 53 -16.45 5.23 -1.81
C CYS A 53 -17.28 5.37 -0.53
N GLN A 54 -18.51 4.86 -0.59
CA GLN A 54 -19.36 4.77 0.58
C GLN A 54 -18.76 3.77 1.57
N VAL A 55 -18.91 4.06 2.86
CA VAL A 55 -18.49 3.14 3.92
C VAL A 55 -19.73 2.55 4.56
N ASN A 56 -19.66 1.26 4.89
CA ASN A 56 -20.73 0.56 5.60
C ASN A 56 -20.99 1.21 6.99
N GLU A 57 -22.14 0.93 7.61
CA GLU A 57 -22.61 1.53 8.87
C GLU A 57 -21.59 1.39 10.02
N ILE A 58 -20.87 0.27 10.05
CA ILE A 58 -19.86 -0.05 11.07
C ILE A 58 -18.48 0.60 10.75
N ASN A 59 -18.37 1.29 9.61
CA ASN A 59 -17.16 1.98 9.14
C ASN A 59 -15.95 1.05 8.92
N THR A 60 -16.18 -0.25 8.68
CA THR A 60 -15.14 -1.29 8.52
C THR A 60 -14.81 -1.63 7.07
N ALA A 61 -15.72 -1.37 6.13
CA ALA A 61 -15.60 -1.76 4.74
C ALA A 61 -16.16 -0.69 3.80
N PHE A 62 -15.59 -0.60 2.59
CA PHE A 62 -16.05 0.26 1.52
C PHE A 62 -16.96 -0.52 0.56
N GLU A 63 -18.04 0.14 0.15
CA GLU A 63 -18.96 -0.36 -0.86
C GLU A 63 -18.52 0.16 -2.23
N LEU A 64 -18.42 -0.77 -3.19
CA LEU A 64 -17.99 -0.50 -4.54
C LEU A 64 -19.20 -0.24 -5.45
N PRO A 65 -19.12 0.74 -6.36
CA PRO A 65 -20.19 1.01 -7.32
C PRO A 65 -20.33 -0.13 -8.33
N ASP A 66 -21.48 -0.21 -9.00
CA ASP A 66 -21.65 -1.16 -10.10
C ASP A 66 -20.63 -0.90 -11.23
N GLY A 67 -20.11 -1.99 -11.81
CA GLY A 67 -19.07 -1.89 -12.85
C GLY A 67 -17.66 -1.59 -12.33
N TRP A 68 -17.44 -1.66 -11.01
CA TRP A 68 -16.13 -1.47 -10.37
C TRP A 68 -14.93 -2.24 -10.96
N PRO A 69 -15.05 -3.42 -11.60
CA PRO A 69 -13.87 -4.11 -12.14
C PRO A 69 -13.13 -3.34 -13.23
N ASN A 70 -13.79 -2.38 -13.88
CA ASN A 70 -13.19 -1.56 -14.93
C ASN A 70 -12.73 -0.18 -14.43
N ILE A 71 -12.82 0.07 -13.12
CA ILE A 71 -12.54 1.36 -12.50
C ILE A 71 -11.22 1.27 -11.72
N LEU A 72 -10.34 2.25 -11.91
CA LEU A 72 -9.16 2.40 -11.07
C LEU A 72 -9.52 3.13 -9.79
N PHE A 73 -9.24 2.51 -8.65
CA PHE A 73 -9.44 3.11 -7.35
C PHE A 73 -8.14 3.72 -6.82
N TYR A 74 -8.27 4.76 -6.01
CA TYR A 74 -7.18 5.47 -5.36
C TYR A 74 -7.37 5.40 -3.86
N ALA A 75 -6.46 4.70 -3.18
CA ALA A 75 -6.40 4.66 -1.74
C ALA A 75 -5.50 5.79 -1.21
N ARG A 76 -5.94 6.42 -0.13
CA ARG A 76 -5.17 7.41 0.64
C ARG A 76 -5.15 6.98 2.10
N SER A 77 -3.97 7.04 2.71
CA SER A 77 -3.77 6.81 4.13
C SER A 77 -3.25 8.08 4.79
N ASP A 78 -3.56 8.29 6.07
CA ASP A 78 -2.93 9.32 6.91
C ASP A 78 -1.52 8.92 7.37
N LYS A 79 -1.24 7.61 7.37
CA LYS A 79 0.05 7.01 7.69
C LYS A 79 0.76 6.54 6.43
N LEU A 80 2.07 6.71 6.40
CA LEU A 80 2.92 6.10 5.36
C LEU A 80 2.94 4.57 5.54
N PRO A 81 3.18 3.80 4.46
CA PRO A 81 3.46 2.37 4.57
C PRO A 81 4.55 2.14 5.62
N SER A 82 4.29 1.24 6.56
CA SER A 82 5.22 0.99 7.68
C SER A 82 6.57 0.44 7.16
N ARG A 83 6.58 -0.16 5.96
CA ARG A 83 7.79 -0.52 5.25
C ARG A 83 8.34 0.65 4.45
N VAL A 84 9.18 1.43 5.10
CA VAL A 84 10.35 1.99 4.41
C VAL A 84 11.19 0.80 3.94
N THR A 85 11.04 0.41 2.67
CA THR A 85 12.21 -0.13 1.98
C THR A 85 13.18 1.04 1.95
N THR A 86 14.14 1.04 2.87
CA THR A 86 15.33 1.85 2.71
C THR A 86 15.81 1.60 1.28
N PRO A 87 15.97 2.64 0.43
CA PRO A 87 16.81 2.45 -0.72
C PRO A 87 18.14 2.00 -0.12
N ILE A 88 18.54 0.77 -0.42
CA ILE A 88 19.92 0.36 -0.29
C ILE A 88 20.64 1.21 -1.35
N VAL A 89 20.83 2.49 -1.06
CA VAL A 89 22.07 3.13 -1.43
C VAL A 89 23.07 2.36 -0.58
N GLN A 90 23.63 1.31 -1.18
CA GLN A 90 24.92 0.78 -0.82
C GLN A 90 25.87 1.96 -0.94
N THR A 91 25.88 2.81 0.07
CA THR A 91 27.04 3.60 0.40
C THR A 91 28.09 2.54 0.69
N LEU A 92 28.90 2.24 -0.32
CA LEU A 92 30.25 1.72 -0.13
C LEU A 92 30.95 2.72 0.77
N ILE A 93 30.67 2.66 2.06
CA ILE A 93 31.58 3.14 3.08
C ILE A 93 32.67 2.08 3.06
N GLU A 94 33.63 2.25 2.14
CA GLU A 94 34.94 1.64 2.27
C GLU A 94 35.39 1.96 3.70
N ARG A 95 35.42 0.90 4.52
CA ARG A 95 36.01 0.99 5.85
C ARG A 95 37.43 1.52 5.63
N PRO A 96 37.88 2.59 6.31
CA PRO A 96 39.30 2.89 6.29
C PRO A 96 40.02 1.66 6.84
N ILE A 97 40.92 1.09 6.03
CA ILE A 97 41.77 -0.01 6.44
C ILE A 97 42.58 0.52 7.63
N SER A 98 42.28 0.00 8.82
CA SER A 98 43.05 0.34 10.02
C SER A 98 44.50 -0.11 9.81
N PRO A 99 45.50 0.78 9.97
CA PRO A 99 46.91 0.44 9.76
C PRO A 99 47.50 -0.46 10.87
N TYR A 100 46.70 -0.90 11.84
CA TYR A 100 47.17 -1.64 13.02
C TYR A 100 46.88 -3.14 13.01
N TYR A 101 46.77 -3.78 11.85
CA TYR A 101 46.79 -5.25 11.79
C TYR A 101 48.22 -5.76 11.71
N GLN A 102 48.89 -5.90 12.86
CA GLN A 102 50.13 -6.66 12.97
C GLN A 102 49.80 -8.16 12.89
N SER A 103 50.30 -8.77 11.82
CA SER A 103 50.23 -10.21 11.54
C SER A 103 50.92 -11.03 12.64
N CYS A 104 50.15 -11.79 13.41
CA CYS A 104 50.69 -12.91 14.19
C CYS A 104 51.05 -14.04 13.22
N ARG A 105 52.34 -14.15 12.91
CA ARG A 105 52.92 -15.29 12.21
C ARG A 105 53.33 -16.32 13.28
N ILE A 106 52.77 -17.53 13.20
CA ILE A 106 53.24 -18.73 13.92
C ILE A 106 54.49 -19.25 13.20
#